data_AF-A0A329RL56-F1
#
_entry.id   AF-A0A329RL56-F1
#
_cell.length_a   1.000
_cell.length_b   1.000
_cell.length_c   1.000
_cell.angle_alpha   90.00
_cell.angle_beta   90.00
_cell.angle_gamma   90.00
#
_symmetry.space_group_name_H-M   'P 1'
#
loop_
_entity.id
_entity.type
_entity.pdbx_description
1 polymer ?
#
loop_
_entity_poly.entity_id
_entity_poly.type
_entity_poly.pdbx_seq_one_letter_code
_entity_poly.pdbx_strand_id
1 'polypeptide(L)'
;MAQDGRMAVVEHLIRCGHGRWEDDTTTRCRIMWKKPAEWAIVIYDFAKEHGMLGNVFTVYELYAGGDTRHKYPRDGTLATA
;
A
#
# COMPACT_ATOMS: atom_id res chain seq x y z
N MET A 1 -19.07 -17.94 17.11
CA MET A 1 -18.36 -17.09 18.10
C MET A 1 -17.05 -16.52 17.54
N ALA A 2 -15.94 -17.28 17.44
CA ALA A 2 -14.66 -16.70 16.99
C ALA A 2 -14.57 -16.40 15.47
N GLN A 3 -15.24 -17.22 14.64
CA GLN A 3 -15.29 -17.04 13.19
C GLN A 3 -16.05 -15.75 12.81
N ASP A 4 -17.21 -15.53 13.46
CA ASP A 4 -18.10 -14.39 13.18
C ASP A 4 -17.41 -13.06 13.50
N GLY A 5 -16.66 -13.00 14.61
CA GLY A 5 -15.91 -11.80 14.98
C GLY A 5 -14.82 -11.44 13.97
N ARG A 6 -14.13 -12.44 13.40
CA ARG A 6 -13.10 -12.19 12.37
C ARG A 6 -13.72 -11.65 11.09
N MET A 7 -14.83 -12.26 10.65
CA MET A 7 -15.56 -11.79 9.47
C MET A 7 -16.08 -10.36 9.66
N ALA A 8 -16.63 -10.04 10.83
CA ALA A 8 -17.09 -8.69 11.14
C ALA A 8 -15.97 -7.63 11.05
N VAL A 9 -14.76 -7.96 11.51
CA VAL A 9 -13.59 -7.07 11.39
C VAL A 9 -13.19 -6.89 9.92
N VAL A 10 -13.13 -7.99 9.15
CA VAL A 10 -12.78 -7.93 7.72
C VAL A 10 -13.81 -7.11 6.94
N GLU A 11 -15.09 -7.36 7.14
CA GLU A 11 -16.18 -6.58 6.51
C GLU A 11 -16.10 -5.10 6.88
N HIS A 12 -15.80 -4.79 8.14
CA HIS A 12 -15.60 -3.41 8.57
C HIS A 12 -14.43 -2.75 7.84
N LEU A 13 -13.28 -3.42 7.71
CA LEU A 13 -12.12 -2.91 6.98
C LEU A 13 -12.43 -2.68 5.50
N ILE A 14 -13.15 -3.61 4.86
CA ILE A 14 -13.60 -3.47 3.47
C ILE A 14 -14.51 -2.25 3.32
N ARG A 15 -15.51 -2.10 4.22
CA ARG A 15 -16.43 -0.96 4.20
C ARG A 15 -15.71 0.39 4.36
N CYS A 16 -14.64 0.43 5.15
CA CYS A 16 -13.82 1.63 5.30
C CYS A 16 -12.87 1.88 4.11
N GLY A 17 -12.82 0.97 3.13
CA GLY A 17 -11.97 1.05 1.93
C GLY A 17 -10.54 0.52 2.13
N HIS A 18 -10.29 -0.20 3.23
CA HIS A 18 -9.00 -0.77 3.61
C HIS A 18 -8.86 -2.24 3.21
N GLY A 19 -9.80 -2.79 2.43
CA GLY A 19 -9.65 -4.12 1.90
C GLY A 19 -10.66 -4.46 0.82
N ARG A 20 -10.44 -5.60 0.18
CA ARG A 20 -11.33 -6.17 -0.84
C ARG A 20 -11.18 -7.70 -0.87
N TRP A 21 -12.29 -8.40 -1.10
CA TRP A 21 -12.28 -9.84 -1.42
C TRP A 21 -11.64 -10.09 -2.79
N GLU A 22 -10.75 -11.07 -2.85
CA GLU A 22 -10.06 -11.46 -4.09
C GLU A 22 -10.83 -12.51 -4.88
N ASP A 23 -11.79 -13.17 -4.24
CA ASP A 23 -12.59 -14.25 -4.78
C ASP A 23 -14.06 -14.13 -4.34
N ASP A 24 -14.97 -14.58 -5.20
CA ASP A 24 -16.41 -14.57 -4.92
C ASP A 24 -16.79 -15.53 -3.77
N THR A 25 -15.91 -16.50 -3.48
CA THR A 25 -16.07 -17.41 -2.35
C THR A 25 -15.65 -16.80 -1.01
N THR A 26 -15.19 -15.53 -0.98
CA THR A 26 -14.78 -14.79 0.24
C THR A 26 -13.77 -15.55 1.11
N THR A 27 -12.87 -16.28 0.47
CA THR A 27 -11.84 -17.08 1.14
C THR A 27 -10.54 -16.31 1.34
N ARG A 28 -10.29 -15.29 0.50
CA ARG A 28 -9.09 -14.46 0.55
C ARG A 28 -9.46 -12.98 0.49
N CYS A 29 -9.07 -12.26 1.54
CA CYS A 29 -9.20 -10.81 1.60
C CYS A 29 -7.83 -10.16 1.49
N ARG A 30 -7.70 -9.18 0.58
CA ARG A 30 -6.55 -8.29 0.55
C ARG A 30 -6.80 -7.12 1.48
N ILE A 31 -5.94 -6.96 2.48
CA ILE A 31 -5.96 -5.82 3.40
C ILE A 31 -4.88 -4.81 2.99
N MET A 32 -5.24 -3.54 3.04
CA MET A 32 -4.36 -2.42 2.72
C MET A 32 -4.42 -1.38 3.84
N TRP A 33 -3.27 -1.10 4.45
CA TRP A 33 -3.16 -0.11 5.52
C TRP A 33 -3.34 1.34 5.03
N LYS A 34 -3.10 1.56 3.74
CA LYS A 34 -3.41 2.79 2.99
C LYS A 34 -4.33 2.45 1.83
N LYS A 35 -5.28 3.33 1.53
CA LYS A 35 -6.23 3.12 0.42
C LYS A 35 -5.49 3.18 -0.92
N PRO A 36 -5.96 2.47 -1.96
CA PRO A 36 -5.35 2.53 -3.29
C PRO A 36 -5.17 3.96 -3.84
N ALA A 37 -6.13 4.85 -3.58
CA ALA A 37 -6.05 6.25 -3.98
C ALA A 37 -4.92 7.01 -3.28
N GLU A 38 -4.70 6.75 -1.99
CA GLU A 38 -3.60 7.35 -1.22
C GLU A 38 -2.26 6.82 -1.70
N TRP A 39 -2.20 5.53 -2.04
CA TRP A 39 -1.03 4.93 -2.67
C TRP A 39 -0.71 5.53 -4.04
N ALA A 40 -1.73 5.77 -4.87
CA ALA A 40 -1.54 6.39 -6.17
C ALA A 40 -0.91 7.79 -6.05
N ILE A 41 -1.33 8.58 -5.06
CA ILE A 41 -0.72 9.88 -4.74
C ILE A 41 0.75 9.70 -4.35
N VAL A 42 1.05 8.79 -3.41
CA VAL A 42 2.42 8.54 -2.95
C VAL A 42 3.35 8.12 -4.10
N ILE A 43 2.88 7.23 -4.98
CA ILE A 43 3.64 6.74 -6.14
C ILE A 43 3.86 7.87 -7.15
N TYR A 44 2.82 8.68 -7.40
CA TYR A 44 2.91 9.82 -8.30
C TYR A 44 3.90 10.88 -7.80
N ASP A 45 3.81 11.25 -6.52
CA ASP A 45 4.70 12.22 -5.90
C ASP A 45 6.15 11.73 -5.93
N PHE A 46 6.39 10.44 -5.68
CA PHE A 46 7.71 9.83 -5.85
C PHE A 46 8.22 9.96 -7.29
N ALA A 47 7.40 9.60 -8.29
CA ALA A 47 7.81 9.70 -9.69
C ALA A 47 8.10 11.16 -10.10
N LYS A 48 7.35 12.12 -9.55
CA LYS A 48 7.57 13.56 -9.76
C LYS A 48 8.87 14.05 -9.12
N GLU A 49 9.11 13.70 -7.85
CA GLU A 49 10.31 14.07 -7.09
C GLU A 49 11.59 13.53 -7.76
N HIS A 50 11.51 12.37 -8.42
CA HIS A 50 12.64 11.69 -9.04
C HIS A 50 12.77 11.94 -10.55
N GLY A 51 11.99 12.85 -11.13
CA GLY A 51 12.08 13.18 -12.56
C GLY A 51 11.71 12.01 -13.49
N MET A 52 10.90 11.07 -12.99
CA MET A 52 10.50 9.85 -13.70
C MET A 52 9.25 10.06 -14.58
N LEU A 53 8.58 11.21 -14.46
CA LEU A 53 7.39 11.52 -15.26
C LEU A 53 7.71 11.57 -16.76
N GLY A 54 6.79 11.05 -17.58
CA GLY A 54 6.95 10.99 -19.05
C GLY A 54 7.63 9.73 -19.58
N ASN A 55 8.16 8.88 -18.70
CA ASN A 55 8.71 7.57 -19.03
C ASN A 55 7.74 6.43 -18.65
N VAL A 56 7.93 5.26 -19.25
CA VAL A 56 7.17 4.04 -18.93
C VAL A 56 8.01 3.15 -18.02
N PHE A 57 7.41 2.68 -16.93
CA PHE A 57 8.02 1.74 -15.99
C PHE A 57 7.08 0.55 -15.76
N THR A 58 7.68 -0.61 -15.55
CA THR A 58 7.00 -1.78 -15.00
C THR A 58 6.85 -1.63 -13.48
N VAL A 59 5.88 -2.36 -12.90
CA VAL A 59 5.72 -2.41 -11.44
C VAL A 59 6.97 -2.95 -10.75
N TYR A 60 7.71 -3.84 -11.42
CA TYR A 60 8.95 -4.39 -10.88
C TYR A 60 10.05 -3.31 -10.76
N GLU A 61 10.23 -2.48 -11.78
CA GLU A 61 11.22 -1.38 -11.73
C GLU A 61 10.91 -0.36 -10.64
N LEU A 62 9.62 -0.07 -10.42
CA LEU A 62 9.19 0.85 -9.36
C LEU A 62 9.39 0.30 -7.94
N TYR A 63 9.39 -1.02 -7.75
CA TYR A 63 9.51 -1.65 -6.43
C TYR A 63 10.93 -2.15 -6.12
N ALA A 64 11.62 -2.68 -7.13
CA ALA A 64 12.92 -3.34 -6.99
C ALA A 64 14.07 -2.55 -7.66
N GLY A 65 13.76 -1.47 -8.37
CA GLY A 65 14.78 -0.53 -8.83
C GLY A 65 15.48 0.13 -7.63
N GLY A 66 16.78 0.39 -7.75
CA GLY A 66 17.60 0.98 -6.67
C GLY A 66 17.14 2.36 -6.17
N ASP A 67 16.13 2.96 -6.80
CA ASP A 67 15.59 4.28 -6.50
C ASP A 67 14.51 4.31 -5.42
N THR A 68 14.01 3.16 -4.94
CA THR A 68 13.12 3.12 -3.76
C THR A 68 13.91 3.36 -2.47
N ARG A 69 14.34 4.61 -2.23
CA ARG A 69 14.93 4.98 -0.93
C ARG A 69 13.87 4.92 0.16
N HIS A 70 14.16 4.14 1.20
CA HIS A 70 13.39 4.13 2.43
C HIS A 70 13.48 5.53 3.06
N LYS A 71 12.37 6.29 3.09
CA LYS A 71 12.33 7.63 3.72
C LYS A 71 12.57 7.59 5.24
N TYR A 72 12.60 6.40 5.85
CA TYR A 72 12.82 6.21 7.29
C TYR A 72 14.10 5.40 7.56
N PRO A 73 14.98 5.85 8.44
CA PRO A 73 16.10 5.05 8.94
C PRO A 73 15.60 3.75 9.57
N ARG A 74 16.21 2.61 9.19
CA ARG A 74 15.87 1.28 9.74
C ARG A 74 16.28 1.10 11.20
N ASP A 75 17.01 2.06 11.76
CA ASP A 75 17.57 2.03 13.11
C ASP A 75 16.73 2.82 14.14
N GLY A 76 15.61 3.42 13.74
CA GLY A 76 14.75 4.18 14.65
C GLY A 76 15.34 5.52 15.08
N THR A 77 16.43 5.99 14.47
CA THR A 77 16.96 7.32 14.73
C THR A 77 16.05 8.33 14.03
N LEU A 78 15.16 8.98 14.79
CA LEU A 78 14.45 10.16 14.30
C LEU A 78 15.51 11.15 13.80
N ALA A 79 15.42 11.55 12.53
CA ALA A 79 16.24 12.62 12.01
C ALA A 79 15.92 13.88 12.82
N THR A 80 16.78 14.18 13.79
CA THR A 80 16.75 15.43 14.55
C THR A 80 17.02 16.55 13.55
N ALA A 81 15.98 17.33 13.26
CA ALA A 81 16.12 18.65 12.68
C ALA A 81 16.59 19.64 13.75
#